data_AF-A0A1J5IQC2-F1
#
_entry.id   AF-A0A1J5IQC2-F1
#
_cell.length_a   1.000
_cell.length_b   1.000
_cell.length_c   1.000
_cell.angle_alpha   90.00
_cell.angle_beta   90.00
_cell.angle_gamma   90.00
#
_symmetry.space_group_name_H-M   'P 1'
#
loop_
_entity.id
_entity.type
_entity.pdbx_description
1 polymer ?
#
loop_
_entity_poly.entity_id
_entity_poly.type
_entity_poly.pdbx_seq_one_letter_code
_entity_poly.pdbx_strand_id
1 'polypeptide(L)'
;MDLNYNHAFWGVLFAGLFYVLGNAAWVNQWARQSRLIGVLLTVAMGVIVVVLAAMFDMRLDPELQSSVLDRISRVDGENHWIALTLFALLSAPGIAANLFSLDLRLTRLALILPAILIFIPMGKQLEHPDGDLMLFSVIATVATTAVLLMFQLLLDAEPVKKDKREATAA
;
A
#
# COMPACT_ATOMS: atom_id res chain seq x y z
N MET A 1 -19.36 -21.41 11.47
CA MET A 1 -17.98 -21.11 11.06
C MET A 1 -17.76 -19.65 11.40
N ASP A 2 -17.18 -19.39 12.57
CA ASP A 2 -16.84 -18.04 13.03
C ASP A 2 -15.59 -17.56 12.29
N LEU A 3 -15.74 -17.20 11.02
CA LEU A 3 -14.75 -16.38 10.33
C LEU A 3 -14.79 -15.01 11.02
N ASN A 4 -14.06 -14.97 12.13
CA ASN A 4 -14.03 -13.93 13.14
C ASN A 4 -13.92 -12.57 12.47
N TYR A 5 -14.88 -11.68 12.72
CA TYR A 5 -14.87 -10.24 12.38
C TYR A 5 -13.47 -9.59 12.43
N ASN A 6 -12.66 -10.04 13.40
CA ASN A 6 -11.26 -9.69 13.57
C ASN A 6 -10.42 -9.85 12.26
N HIS A 7 -10.53 -10.96 11.54
CA HIS A 7 -9.75 -11.24 10.33
C HIS A 7 -10.07 -10.28 9.19
N ALA A 8 -11.36 -10.04 8.96
CA ALA A 8 -11.83 -9.10 7.94
C ALA A 8 -11.36 -7.67 8.25
N PHE A 9 -11.50 -7.23 9.50
CA PHE A 9 -11.02 -5.94 9.97
C PHE A 9 -9.52 -5.74 9.71
N TRP A 10 -8.70 -6.70 10.15
CA TRP A 10 -7.26 -6.61 10.00
C TRP A 10 -6.85 -6.69 8.52
N GLY A 11 -7.48 -7.55 7.71
CA GLY A 11 -7.20 -7.65 6.28
C GLY A 11 -7.37 -6.30 5.56
N VAL A 12 -8.47 -5.59 5.84
CA VAL A 12 -8.71 -4.24 5.29
C VAL A 12 -7.67 -3.24 5.78
N LEU A 13 -7.33 -3.28 7.09
CA LEU A 13 -6.32 -2.40 7.67
C LEU A 13 -4.95 -2.61 6.99
N PHE A 14 -4.52 -3.86 6.79
CA PHE A 14 -3.25 -4.18 6.15
C PHE A 14 -3.24 -3.79 4.68
N ALA A 15 -4.33 -4.05 3.95
CA ALA A 15 -4.46 -3.57 2.58
C ALA A 15 -4.31 -2.05 2.51
N GLY A 16 -4.95 -1.32 3.43
CA GLY A 16 -4.83 0.14 3.55
C GLY A 16 -3.40 0.59 3.81
N LEU A 17 -2.70 -0.05 4.75
CA LEU A 17 -1.30 0.22 5.06
C LEU A 17 -0.38 -0.06 3.88
N PHE A 18 -0.53 -1.20 3.21
CA PHE A 18 0.29 -1.56 2.06
C PHE A 18 0.08 -0.58 0.91
N TYR A 19 -1.17 -0.18 0.68
CA TYR A 19 -1.50 0.84 -0.31
C TYR A 19 -0.85 2.18 0.04
N VAL A 20 -0.95 2.65 1.29
CA VAL A 20 -0.33 3.91 1.72
C VAL A 20 1.19 3.87 1.58
N LEU A 21 1.84 2.87 2.17
CA LEU A 21 3.30 2.78 2.20
C LEU A 21 3.89 2.64 0.80
N GLY A 22 3.25 1.81 -0.02
CA GLY A 22 3.65 1.56 -1.40
C GLY A 22 3.61 2.82 -2.24
N ASN A 23 2.49 3.53 -2.20
CA ASN A 23 2.33 4.75 -2.99
C ASN A 23 3.16 5.91 -2.43
N ALA A 24 3.32 6.03 -1.11
CA ALA A 24 4.17 7.04 -0.46
C ALA A 24 5.66 6.89 -0.84
N ALA A 25 6.14 5.66 -1.04
CA ALA A 25 7.50 5.39 -1.49
C ALA A 25 7.81 5.96 -2.89
N TRP A 26 6.79 6.15 -3.73
CA TRP A 26 6.96 6.63 -5.11
C TRP A 26 6.58 8.09 -5.34
N VAL A 27 5.65 8.63 -4.55
CA VAL A 27 5.15 10.01 -4.74
C VAL A 27 5.88 11.05 -3.88
N ASN A 28 6.95 10.68 -3.18
CA ASN A 28 7.78 11.64 -2.46
C ASN A 28 8.78 12.36 -3.38
N GLN A 29 9.27 13.51 -2.92
CA GLN A 29 10.25 14.34 -3.62
C GLN A 29 11.49 13.58 -4.12
N TRP A 30 12.02 12.64 -3.32
CA TRP A 30 13.27 11.94 -3.66
C TRP A 30 13.05 10.93 -4.79
N ALA A 31 11.95 10.18 -4.71
CA ALA A 31 11.55 9.25 -5.76
C ALA A 31 11.25 9.99 -7.08
N ARG A 32 10.72 11.23 -7.02
CA ARG A 32 10.50 12.05 -8.22
C ARG A 32 11.79 12.59 -8.86
N GLN A 33 12.83 12.82 -8.06
CA GLN A 33 14.15 13.24 -8.57
C GLN A 33 14.94 12.05 -9.14
N SER A 34 14.87 10.90 -8.48
CA SER A 34 15.57 9.69 -8.91
C SER A 34 14.70 8.45 -8.73
N ARG A 35 14.38 7.81 -9.86
CA ARG A 35 13.63 6.54 -9.88
C ARG A 35 14.32 5.44 -9.08
N LEU A 36 15.65 5.45 -9.02
CA LEU A 36 16.40 4.50 -8.22
C LEU A 36 16.08 4.65 -6.73
N ILE A 37 15.90 5.88 -6.24
CA ILE A 37 15.47 6.11 -4.85
C ILE A 37 14.07 5.55 -4.62
N GLY A 38 13.15 5.72 -5.58
CA GLY A 38 11.82 5.08 -5.52
C GLY A 38 11.91 3.56 -5.40
N VAL A 39 12.78 2.91 -6.18
CA VAL A 39 13.02 1.47 -6.09
C VAL A 39 13.59 1.09 -4.72
N LEU A 40 14.63 1.79 -4.24
CA LEU A 40 15.25 1.51 -2.94
C LEU A 40 14.25 1.67 -1.79
N LEU A 41 13.44 2.74 -1.81
CA LEU A 41 12.38 2.94 -0.82
C LEU A 41 11.33 1.84 -0.90
N THR A 42 10.97 1.38 -2.10
CA THR A 42 10.02 0.27 -2.27
C THR A 42 10.56 -1.03 -1.68
N VAL A 43 11.83 -1.34 -1.91
CA VAL A 43 12.49 -2.53 -1.32
C VAL A 43 12.51 -2.41 0.20
N ALA A 44 12.89 -1.26 0.74
CA ALA A 44 12.88 -1.02 2.18
C ALA A 44 11.47 -1.17 2.79
N MET A 45 10.45 -0.60 2.13
CA MET A 45 9.05 -0.76 2.54
C MET A 45 8.57 -2.21 2.40
N GLY A 46 9.03 -2.95 1.39
CA GLY A 46 8.74 -4.37 1.23
C GLY A 46 9.26 -5.21 2.41
N VAL A 47 10.46 -4.91 2.91
CA VAL A 47 10.99 -5.55 4.13
C VAL A 47 10.10 -5.23 5.34
N ILE A 48 9.67 -3.97 5.48
CA ILE A 48 8.74 -3.56 6.55
C ILE A 48 7.41 -4.32 6.42
N VAL A 49 6.89 -4.49 5.20
CA VAL A 49 5.67 -5.24 4.93
C VAL A 49 5.79 -6.71 5.33
N VAL A 50 6.93 -7.35 5.10
CA VAL A 50 7.17 -8.74 5.56
C VAL A 50 7.11 -8.82 7.08
N VAL A 51 7.70 -7.86 7.80
CA VAL A 51 7.63 -7.79 9.26
C VAL A 51 6.19 -7.59 9.72
N LEU A 52 5.44 -6.67 9.09
CA LEU A 52 4.04 -6.42 9.40
C LEU A 52 3.15 -7.65 9.13
N ALA A 53 3.41 -8.38 8.05
CA ALA A 53 2.70 -9.61 7.72
C ALA A 53 2.96 -10.70 8.77
N ALA A 54 4.20 -10.85 9.24
CA ALA A 54 4.51 -11.79 10.31
C ALA A 54 3.83 -11.39 11.64
N MET A 55 3.79 -10.10 11.97
CA MET A 55 3.08 -9.60 13.15
C MET A 55 1.56 -9.84 13.05
N PHE A 56 1.00 -9.72 11.86
CA PHE A 56 -0.42 -9.99 11.60
C PHE A 56 -0.76 -11.46 11.84
N ASP A 57 0.05 -12.34 11.28
CA ASP A 57 -0.11 -13.79 11.37
C ASP A 57 -0.10 -14.24 12.84
N MET A 58 0.83 -13.70 13.65
CA MET A 58 0.84 -13.90 15.11
C MET A 58 -0.38 -13.32 15.83
N ARG A 59 -1.03 -12.29 15.29
CA ARG A 59 -2.22 -11.69 15.89
C ARG A 59 -3.49 -12.49 15.59
N LEU A 60 -3.53 -13.14 14.43
CA LEU A 60 -4.65 -13.97 14.01
C LEU A 60 -4.64 -15.37 14.63
N ASP A 61 -3.45 -15.91 14.90
CA ASP A 61 -3.28 -17.21 15.54
C ASP A 61 -2.81 -17.04 17.01
N PRO A 62 -3.74 -16.97 17.98
CA PRO A 62 -3.40 -16.78 19.39
C PRO A 62 -2.70 -17.98 20.03
N GLU A 63 -2.71 -19.15 19.40
CA GLU A 63 -1.96 -20.33 19.87
C GLU A 63 -0.46 -20.21 19.55
N LEU A 64 -0.11 -19.23 18.71
CA LEU A 64 1.21 -19.08 18.16
C LEU A 64 2.12 -18.20 19.04
N GLN A 65 2.58 -18.75 20.16
CA GLN A 65 3.55 -18.10 21.06
C GLN A 65 4.98 -18.15 20.52
N SER A 66 5.23 -17.51 19.38
CA SER A 66 6.57 -17.36 18.80
C SER A 66 6.98 -15.90 18.74
N SER A 67 8.29 -15.60 18.70
CA SER A 67 8.74 -14.22 18.47
C SER A 67 8.54 -13.81 17.00
N VAL A 68 8.45 -12.51 16.70
CA VAL A 68 8.29 -12.01 15.31
C VAL A 68 9.41 -12.51 14.41
N LEU A 69 10.64 -12.55 14.93
CA LEU A 69 11.80 -13.07 14.18
C LEU A 69 11.68 -14.57 13.92
N ASP A 70 11.23 -15.34 14.91
CA ASP A 70 10.96 -16.77 14.71
C ASP A 70 9.88 -16.98 13.65
N ARG A 71 8.81 -16.18 13.68
CA ARG A 71 7.75 -16.24 12.68
C ARG A 71 8.29 -15.93 11.29
N ILE A 72 9.04 -14.86 11.10
CA ILE A 72 9.64 -14.54 9.79
C ILE A 72 10.56 -15.67 9.28
N SER A 73 11.27 -16.37 10.17
CA SER A 73 12.15 -17.47 9.76
C SER A 73 11.42 -18.80 9.47
N ARG A 74 10.21 -18.97 10.01
CA ARG A 74 9.44 -20.23 9.95
C ARG A 74 8.18 -20.17 9.11
N VAL A 75 7.69 -18.98 8.80
CA VAL A 75 6.55 -18.77 7.90
C VAL A 75 6.88 -19.37 6.55
N ASP A 76 5.91 -20.07 5.97
CA ASP A 76 6.01 -20.58 4.62
C ASP A 76 6.36 -19.44 3.66
N GLY A 77 7.40 -19.62 2.86
CA GLY A 77 7.88 -18.58 1.95
C GLY A 77 6.78 -18.06 1.02
N GLU A 78 5.76 -18.89 0.77
CA GLU A 78 4.54 -18.54 0.06
C GLU A 78 3.78 -17.36 0.69
N ASN A 79 3.62 -17.30 2.00
CA ASN A 79 2.87 -16.22 2.67
C ASN A 79 3.59 -14.87 2.54
N HIS A 80 4.92 -14.87 2.69
CA HIS A 80 5.71 -13.66 2.45
C HIS A 80 5.64 -13.22 1.00
N TRP A 81 5.66 -14.17 0.06
CA TRP A 81 5.53 -13.87 -1.35
C TRP A 81 4.15 -13.27 -1.68
N ILE A 82 3.07 -13.80 -1.12
CA ILE A 82 1.72 -13.23 -1.27
C ILE A 82 1.68 -11.80 -0.74
N ALA A 83 2.22 -11.53 0.46
CA ALA A 83 2.26 -10.19 1.02
C ALA A 83 3.06 -9.21 0.15
N LEU A 84 4.23 -9.63 -0.34
CA LEU A 84 5.09 -8.81 -1.21
C LEU A 84 4.44 -8.53 -2.57
N THR A 85 3.79 -9.54 -3.18
CA THR A 85 3.10 -9.36 -4.46
C THR A 85 1.87 -8.46 -4.32
N LEU A 86 1.08 -8.61 -3.25
CA LEU A 86 -0.02 -7.68 -2.94
C LEU A 86 0.49 -6.26 -2.74
N PHE A 87 1.57 -6.08 -1.98
CA PHE A 87 2.21 -4.78 -1.79
C PHE A 87 2.66 -4.16 -3.11
N ALA A 88 3.33 -4.93 -3.97
CA ALA A 88 3.76 -4.47 -5.29
C ALA A 88 2.56 -4.05 -6.16
N LEU A 89 1.48 -4.83 -6.15
CA LEU A 89 0.26 -4.54 -6.92
C LEU A 89 -0.42 -3.26 -6.43
N LEU A 90 -0.55 -3.09 -5.11
CA LEU A 90 -1.16 -1.92 -4.49
C LEU A 90 -0.31 -0.64 -4.65
N SER A 91 1.00 -0.78 -4.88
CA SER A 91 1.92 0.33 -5.16
C SER A 91 1.86 0.84 -6.61
N ALA A 92 1.20 0.10 -7.50
CA ALA A 92 1.21 0.39 -8.94
C ALA A 92 0.75 1.81 -9.31
N PRO A 93 -0.29 2.41 -8.68
CA PRO A 93 -0.71 3.77 -9.01
C PRO A 93 0.38 4.82 -8.79
N GLY A 94 1.11 4.73 -7.68
CA GLY A 94 2.22 5.63 -7.35
C GLY A 94 3.43 5.42 -8.24
N ILE A 95 3.76 4.15 -8.54
CA ILE A 95 4.78 3.79 -9.53
C ILE A 95 4.44 4.43 -10.87
N ALA A 96 3.22 4.24 -11.36
CA ALA A 96 2.77 4.78 -12.64
C ALA A 96 2.79 6.32 -12.63
N ALA A 97 2.30 6.96 -11.57
CA ALA A 97 2.29 8.41 -11.44
C ALA A 97 3.70 9.00 -11.53
N ASN A 98 4.69 8.35 -10.91
CA ASN A 98 6.09 8.73 -11.00
C ASN A 98 6.68 8.46 -12.40
N LEU A 99 6.48 7.26 -12.95
CA LEU A 99 7.01 6.85 -14.26
C LEU A 99 6.52 7.75 -15.39
N PHE A 100 5.23 8.09 -15.38
CA PHE A 100 4.62 8.99 -16.36
C PHE A 100 4.78 10.47 -16.01
N SER A 101 5.45 10.79 -14.89
CA SER A 101 5.71 12.16 -14.48
C SER A 101 4.44 13.01 -14.41
N LEU A 102 3.37 12.43 -13.84
CA LEU A 102 2.09 13.10 -13.70
C LEU A 102 2.25 14.33 -12.80
N ASP A 103 1.52 15.40 -13.13
CA ASP A 103 1.43 16.58 -12.29
C ASP A 103 0.76 16.24 -10.95
N LEU A 104 0.88 17.14 -9.98
CA LEU A 104 0.37 16.93 -8.62
C LEU A 104 -1.13 16.63 -8.59
N ARG A 105 -1.94 17.28 -9.45
CA ARG A 105 -3.40 17.07 -9.46
C ARG A 105 -3.73 15.68 -10.00
N LEU A 106 -3.11 15.28 -11.10
CA LEU A 106 -3.29 13.94 -11.66
C LEU A 106 -2.73 12.86 -10.75
N THR A 107 -1.62 13.10 -10.04
CA THR A 107 -1.07 12.14 -9.07
C THR A 107 -2.04 11.92 -7.91
N ARG A 108 -2.64 12.98 -7.35
CA ARG A 108 -3.68 12.89 -6.33
C ARG A 108 -4.87 12.06 -6.80
N LEU A 109 -5.37 12.37 -7.99
CA LEU A 109 -6.48 11.63 -8.59
C LEU A 109 -6.12 10.15 -8.81
N ALA A 110 -4.93 9.88 -9.31
CA ALA A 110 -4.42 8.53 -9.58
C ALA A 110 -4.24 7.69 -8.32
N LEU A 111 -4.00 8.31 -7.14
CA LEU A 111 -3.95 7.57 -5.87
C LEU A 111 -5.31 7.43 -5.20
N ILE A 112 -6.18 8.43 -5.29
CA ILE A 112 -7.46 8.44 -4.58
C ILE A 112 -8.49 7.56 -5.30
N LEU A 113 -8.57 7.63 -6.63
CA LEU A 113 -9.56 6.86 -7.39
C LEU A 113 -9.41 5.34 -7.19
N PRO A 114 -8.21 4.74 -7.31
CA PRO A 114 -8.08 3.31 -7.06
C PRO A 114 -8.38 2.94 -5.60
N ALA A 115 -8.05 3.80 -4.63
CA ALA A 115 -8.43 3.55 -3.24
C ALA A 115 -9.97 3.46 -3.09
N ILE A 116 -10.71 4.40 -3.68
CA ILE A 116 -12.18 4.38 -3.67
C ILE A 116 -12.71 3.12 -4.36
N LEU A 117 -12.16 2.79 -5.53
CA LEU A 117 -12.60 1.65 -6.33
C LEU A 117 -12.29 0.29 -5.69
N ILE A 118 -11.23 0.18 -4.90
CA ILE A 118 -10.81 -1.07 -4.25
C ILE A 118 -11.50 -1.20 -2.89
N PHE A 119 -11.40 -0.20 -2.03
CA PHE A 119 -11.78 -0.34 -0.63
C PHE A 119 -13.29 -0.28 -0.41
N ILE A 120 -14.06 0.50 -1.18
CA ILE A 120 -15.52 0.53 -1.01
C ILE A 120 -16.16 -0.86 -1.27
N PRO A 121 -15.98 -1.49 -2.45
CA PRO A 121 -16.62 -2.77 -2.72
C PRO A 121 -16.09 -3.91 -1.85
N MET A 122 -14.91 -3.77 -1.24
CA MET A 122 -14.36 -4.75 -0.31
C MET A 122 -15.31 -5.06 0.86
N GLY A 123 -16.08 -4.07 1.33
CA GLY A 123 -17.09 -4.29 2.38
C GLY A 123 -18.15 -5.32 2.02
N LYS A 124 -18.54 -5.37 0.74
CA LYS A 124 -19.52 -6.33 0.21
C LYS A 124 -18.94 -7.71 -0.04
N GLN A 125 -17.63 -7.77 -0.24
CA GLN A 125 -16.91 -9.01 -0.54
C GLN A 125 -16.51 -9.76 0.73
N LEU A 126 -16.45 -9.07 1.87
CA LEU A 126 -16.18 -9.66 3.16
C LEU A 126 -17.47 -10.31 3.68
N GLU A 127 -17.57 -11.62 3.49
CA GLU A 127 -18.69 -12.42 4.00
C GLU A 127 -18.72 -12.36 5.54
N HIS A 128 -19.84 -11.88 6.09
CA HIS A 128 -20.01 -11.71 7.53
C HIS A 128 -21.40 -12.19 7.98
N PRO A 129 -21.50 -12.90 9.12
CA PRO A 129 -22.76 -13.47 9.61
C PRO A 129 -23.83 -12.42 9.93
N ASP A 130 -23.43 -11.21 10.36
CA ASP A 130 -24.36 -10.12 10.71
C ASP A 130 -24.72 -9.19 9.52
N GLY A 131 -24.26 -9.50 8.30
CA GLY A 131 -24.55 -8.73 7.09
C GLY A 131 -23.37 -7.93 6.52
N ASP A 132 -23.63 -7.13 5.48
CA ASP A 132 -22.64 -6.40 4.70
C ASP A 132 -21.83 -5.36 5.53
N LEU A 133 -20.50 -5.39 5.42
CA LEU A 133 -19.56 -4.52 6.16
C LEU A 133 -19.28 -3.19 5.44
N MET A 134 -20.20 -2.72 4.59
CA MET A 134 -20.06 -1.47 3.82
C MET A 134 -19.69 -0.23 4.63
N LEU A 135 -20.24 -0.05 5.84
CA LEU A 135 -19.88 1.12 6.66
C LEU A 135 -18.39 1.09 7.03
N PHE A 136 -17.88 -0.10 7.38
CA PHE A 136 -16.48 -0.28 7.72
C PHE A 136 -15.56 -0.03 6.51
N SER A 137 -15.95 -0.54 5.35
CA SER A 137 -15.18 -0.34 4.12
C SER A 137 -15.12 1.12 3.68
N VAL A 138 -16.21 1.87 3.86
CA VAL A 138 -16.25 3.33 3.66
C VAL A 138 -15.33 4.04 4.64
N ILE A 139 -15.36 3.69 5.93
CA ILE A 139 -14.46 4.28 6.93
C ILE A 139 -12.99 4.00 6.58
N ALA A 140 -12.66 2.77 6.21
CA ALA A 140 -11.32 2.40 5.79
C ALA A 140 -10.88 3.16 4.52
N THR A 141 -11.78 3.34 3.55
CA THR A 141 -11.54 4.13 2.34
C THR A 141 -11.22 5.59 2.70
N VAL A 142 -12.04 6.21 3.56
CA VAL A 142 -11.85 7.59 4.01
C VAL A 142 -10.53 7.73 4.77
N ALA A 143 -10.23 6.80 5.68
CA ALA A 143 -8.97 6.82 6.43
C ALA A 143 -7.75 6.69 5.51
N THR A 144 -7.76 5.72 4.60
CA THR A 144 -6.67 5.47 3.63
C THR A 144 -6.45 6.67 2.72
N THR A 145 -7.53 7.25 2.18
CA THR A 145 -7.44 8.43 1.31
C THR A 145 -6.99 9.68 2.07
N ALA A 146 -7.46 9.89 3.30
CA ALA A 146 -7.01 11.00 4.15
C ALA A 146 -5.51 10.92 4.47
N VAL A 147 -5.01 9.73 4.81
CA VAL A 147 -3.58 9.51 5.06
C VAL A 147 -2.76 9.75 3.79
N LEU A 148 -3.22 9.26 2.64
CA LEU A 148 -2.54 9.53 1.36
C LEU A 148 -2.51 11.02 1.02
N LEU A 149 -3.62 11.72 1.20
CA LEU A 149 -3.67 13.17 1.00
C LEU A 149 -2.70 13.89 1.94
N MET A 150 -2.65 13.50 3.21
CA MET A 150 -1.70 14.05 4.16
C MET A 150 -0.26 13.82 3.70
N PHE A 151 0.10 12.60 3.28
CA PHE A 151 1.41 12.31 2.71
C PHE A 151 1.70 13.13 1.46
N GLN A 152 0.72 13.31 0.57
CA GLN A 152 0.87 14.09 -0.64
C GLN A 152 1.04 15.59 -0.36
N LEU A 153 0.44 16.09 0.72
CA LEU A 153 0.64 17.48 1.13
C LEU A 153 2.02 17.71 1.77
N LEU A 154 2.56 16.69 2.45
CA LEU A 154 3.82 16.81 3.19
C LEU A 154 5.07 16.46 2.36
N LEU A 155 4.98 15.48 1.46
CA LEU A 155 6.14 14.86 0.82
C LEU A 155 6.14 14.94 -0.70
N ASP A 156 5.01 15.23 -1.34
CA ASP A 156 4.90 15.27 -2.80
C ASP A 156 5.49 16.57 -3.37
N ALA A 157 6.05 16.46 -4.57
CA ALA A 157 6.70 17.55 -5.28
C ALA A 157 6.29 17.53 -6.75
N GLU A 158 6.48 18.64 -7.47
CA GLU A 158 6.28 18.60 -8.92
C GLU A 158 7.31 17.68 -9.59
N PRO A 159 6.91 16.95 -10.65
CA PRO A 159 7.85 16.12 -11.40
C PRO A 159 8.91 16.99 -12.08
N VAL A 160 10.18 16.56 -12.01
CA VAL A 160 11.27 17.24 -12.71
C VAL A 160 11.07 17.05 -14.22
N LYS A 161 10.72 18.12 -14.93
CA LYS A 161 10.66 18.11 -16.39
C LYS A 161 12.08 17.99 -16.93
N LYS A 162 12.46 16.80 -17.42
CA LYS A 162 13.69 16.66 -18.21
C LYS A 162 13.49 17.43 -19.51
N ASP A 163 14.15 18.58 -19.61
CA ASP A 163 14.07 19.42 -20.78
C ASP A 163 14.66 18.65 -21.97
N LYS A 164 13.89 18.44 -23.03
CA LYS A 164 14.26 17.62 -24.21
C LYS A 164 15.45 18.20 -25.02
N ARG A 165 16.12 19.23 -24.52
CA ARG A 165 17.13 20.00 -25.27
C ARG A 165 18.51 19.33 -25.37
N GLU A 166 18.82 18.31 -24.59
CA GLU A 166 20.14 17.65 -24.63
C GLU A 166 20.23 16.48 -25.62
N ALA A 167 19.12 15.98 -26.15
CA ALA A 167 19.13 14.85 -27.09
C ALA A 167 19.36 15.25 -28.57
N THR A 168 19.39 16.54 -28.87
CA THR A 168 19.67 17.06 -30.23
C THR A 168 21.07 17.69 -30.34
N ALA A 169 21.88 17.63 -29.28
CA ALA A 169 23.19 18.26 -29.21
C ALA A 169 24.35 17.27 -28.99
N ALA A 170 24.10 15.97 -29.09
CA ALA A 170 25.11 14.91 -29.00
C ALA A 170 25.15 14.11 -30.31
#